data_AF-A0A2G7GIG3-F1
#
_entry.id   AF-A0A2G7GIG3-F1
#
_cell.length_a   1.000
_cell.length_b   1.000
_cell.length_c   1.000
_cell.angle_alpha   90.00
_cell.angle_beta   90.00
_cell.angle_gamma   90.00
#
_symmetry.space_group_name_H-M   'P 1'
#
loop_
_entity.id
_entity.type
_entity.pdbx_description
1 polymer ?
#
loop_
_entity_poly.entity_id
_entity_poly.type
_entity_poly.pdbx_seq_one_letter_code
_entity_poly.pdbx_strand_id
1 'polypeptide(L)'
;MTCVELEREIAKIVMAMMTRNIQIGQDLISHLNSQLSTEAAAGVIIICIERVLWLDPSAVIWTIAHLLPVGIRQEIQKTFLVHFYKHLIFQGFLPGKDFSVDGNSQLLLNSQAKLAIFGNSKLKNIKST
;
A
#
# COMPACT_ATOMS: atom_id res chain seq x y z
N MET A 1 -7.07 -18.72 13.73
CA MET A 1 -7.12 -17.37 14.32
C MET A 1 -8.57 -16.92 14.39
N THR A 2 -9.01 -16.49 15.57
CA THR A 2 -10.33 -15.89 15.79
C THR A 2 -10.32 -14.40 15.45
N CYS A 3 -11.50 -13.78 15.32
CA CYS A 3 -11.62 -12.36 15.02
C CYS A 3 -10.94 -11.47 16.10
N VAL A 4 -11.10 -11.81 17.37
CA VAL A 4 -10.50 -11.05 18.49
C VAL A 4 -8.97 -11.16 18.48
N GLU A 5 -8.42 -12.34 18.18
CA GLU A 5 -6.99 -12.53 18.02
C GLU A 5 -6.44 -11.69 16.86
N LEU A 6 -7.15 -11.70 15.72
CA LEU A 6 -6.76 -10.90 14.55
C LEU A 6 -6.74 -9.40 14.86
N GLU A 7 -7.77 -8.86 15.52
CA GLU A 7 -7.79 -7.45 15.92
C GLU A 7 -6.64 -7.09 16.87
N ARG A 8 -6.27 -8.01 17.77
CA ARG A 8 -5.11 -7.82 18.65
C ARG A 8 -3.80 -7.79 17.85
N GLU A 9 -3.63 -8.66 16.86
CA GLU A 9 -2.44 -8.63 16.00
C GLU A 9 -2.38 -7.35 15.15
N ILE A 10 -3.51 -6.90 14.60
CA ILE A 10 -3.60 -5.61 13.89
C ILE A 10 -3.15 -4.46 14.80
N ALA A 11 -3.65 -4.40 16.03
CA ALA A 11 -3.28 -3.32 16.96
C ALA A 11 -1.77 -3.30 17.27
N LYS A 12 -1.15 -4.47 17.47
CA LYS A 12 0.30 -4.57 17.69
C LYS A 12 1.11 -4.08 16.49
N ILE A 13 0.72 -4.49 15.28
CA ILE A 13 1.40 -4.10 14.05
C ILE A 13 1.27 -2.58 13.81
N VAL A 14 0.06 -2.02 13.99
CA VAL A 14 -0.18 -0.58 13.91
C VAL A 14 0.72 0.20 14.87
N MET A 15 0.86 -0.26 16.12
CA MET A 15 1.77 0.36 17.07
C MET A 15 3.24 0.26 16.64
N ALA A 16 3.67 -0.88 16.10
CA ALA A 16 5.03 -1.04 15.59
C ALA A 16 5.33 -0.09 14.42
N MET A 17 4.35 0.09 13.52
CA MET A 17 4.43 1.06 12.41
C MET A 17 4.53 2.50 12.92
N MET A 18 3.64 2.91 13.83
CA MET A 18 3.63 4.27 14.41
C MET A 18 4.93 4.60 15.16
N THR A 19 5.46 3.64 15.91
CA THR A 19 6.70 3.79 16.69
C THR A 19 7.97 3.58 15.85
N ARG A 20 7.83 3.24 14.56
CA ARG A 20 8.93 2.96 13.64
C ARG A 20 9.89 1.90 14.18
N ASN A 21 9.36 0.90 14.89
CA ASN A 21 10.15 -0.18 15.46
C ASN A 21 10.29 -1.33 14.46
N ILE A 22 11.45 -1.40 13.80
CA ILE A 22 11.73 -2.42 12.77
C ILE A 22 11.69 -3.83 13.34
N GLN A 23 12.41 -4.07 14.44
CA GLN A 23 12.57 -5.42 14.99
C GLN A 23 11.22 -6.00 15.42
N ILE A 24 10.48 -5.27 16.26
CA ILE A 24 9.16 -5.71 16.74
C ILE A 24 8.20 -5.89 15.56
N GLY A 25 8.18 -4.95 14.63
CA GLY A 25 7.29 -5.06 13.48
C GLY A 25 7.63 -6.24 12.57
N GLN A 26 8.91 -6.54 12.34
CA GLN A 26 9.33 -7.70 11.55
C GLN A 26 8.99 -9.03 12.23
N ASP A 27 9.17 -9.11 13.55
CA ASP A 27 8.81 -10.30 14.34
C ASP A 27 7.29 -10.54 14.31
N LEU A 28 6.49 -9.47 14.46
CA LEU A 28 5.03 -9.54 14.35
C LEU A 28 4.57 -9.97 12.94
N ILE A 29 5.15 -9.40 11.88
CA ILE A 29 4.81 -9.77 10.50
C ILE A 29 5.22 -11.22 10.20
N SER A 30 6.38 -11.65 10.71
CA SER A 30 6.85 -13.03 10.55
C SER A 30 5.95 -14.02 11.28
N HIS A 31 5.51 -13.67 12.49
CA HIS A 31 4.53 -14.45 13.25
C HIS A 31 3.17 -14.51 12.53
N LEU A 32 2.73 -13.40 11.94
CA LEU A 32 1.50 -13.37 11.15
C LEU A 32 1.60 -14.30 9.91
N ASN A 33 2.73 -14.26 9.20
CA ASN A 33 3.01 -15.12 8.05
C ASN A 33 3.18 -16.60 8.39
N SER A 34 3.49 -16.96 9.64
CA SER A 34 3.52 -18.38 10.03
C SER A 34 2.13 -18.97 10.27
N GLN A 35 1.11 -18.11 10.42
CA GLN A 35 -0.27 -18.51 10.67
C GLN A 35 -1.19 -18.34 9.46
N LEU A 36 -0.83 -17.45 8.53
CA LEU A 36 -1.63 -17.07 7.37
C LEU A 36 -0.84 -17.27 6.08
N SER A 37 -1.54 -17.40 4.95
CA SER A 37 -0.87 -17.27 3.65
C SER A 37 -0.31 -15.85 3.50
N THR A 38 0.74 -15.69 2.69
CA THR A 38 1.33 -14.36 2.40
C THR A 38 0.29 -13.38 1.86
N GLU A 39 -0.66 -13.86 1.05
CA GLU A 39 -1.79 -13.06 0.53
C GLU A 39 -2.71 -12.57 1.66
N ALA A 40 -3.11 -13.46 2.57
CA ALA A 40 -3.96 -13.10 3.71
C ALA A 40 -3.23 -12.14 4.66
N ALA A 41 -1.95 -12.39 4.94
CA ALA A 41 -1.12 -11.48 5.73
C ALA A 41 -0.98 -10.12 5.05
N ALA A 42 -0.77 -10.06 3.73
CA ALA A 42 -0.74 -8.81 2.97
C ALA A 42 -2.07 -8.02 3.10
N GLY A 43 -3.22 -8.70 3.05
CA GLY A 43 -4.52 -8.10 3.32
C GLY A 43 -4.63 -7.47 4.72
N VAL A 44 -4.16 -8.17 5.76
CA VAL A 44 -4.11 -7.65 7.13
C VAL A 44 -3.18 -6.43 7.22
N ILE A 45 -2.05 -6.45 6.54
CA ILE A 45 -1.12 -5.32 6.49
C ILE A 45 -1.73 -4.10 5.79
N ILE A 46 -2.54 -4.29 4.74
CA ILE A 46 -3.28 -3.19 4.09
C ILE A 46 -4.22 -2.51 5.10
N ILE A 47 -4.93 -3.29 5.92
CA ILE A 47 -5.80 -2.75 7.00
C ILE A 47 -4.96 -1.98 8.02
N CYS A 48 -3.79 -2.50 8.42
CA CYS A 48 -2.89 -1.80 9.33
C CYS A 48 -2.41 -0.46 8.75
N ILE A 49 -2.00 -0.45 7.47
CA ILE A 49 -1.58 0.75 6.75
C ILE A 49 -2.72 1.77 6.69
N GLU A 50 -3.94 1.33 6.41
CA GLU A 50 -5.13 2.20 6.38
C GLU A 50 -5.37 2.86 7.74
N ARG A 51 -5.31 2.10 8.84
CA ARG A 51 -5.43 2.65 10.21
C ARG A 51 -4.32 3.66 10.53
N VAL A 52 -3.07 3.39 10.13
CA VAL A 52 -1.94 4.32 10.35
C VAL A 52 -2.06 5.56 9.46
N LEU A 53 -2.57 5.43 8.24
CA LEU A 53 -2.70 6.54 7.29
C LEU A 53 -3.55 7.69 7.85
N TRP A 54 -4.61 7.35 8.60
CA TRP A 54 -5.45 8.34 9.27
C TRP A 54 -4.76 9.07 10.43
N LEU A 55 -3.72 8.48 11.03
CA LEU A 55 -3.08 8.98 12.24
C LEU A 55 -1.73 9.64 11.97
N ASP A 56 -0.85 8.98 11.22
CA ASP A 56 0.49 9.44 10.86
C ASP A 56 0.85 8.97 9.44
N PRO A 57 0.55 9.78 8.40
CA PRO A 57 0.94 9.48 7.03
C PRO A 57 2.45 9.29 6.83
N SER A 58 3.29 9.93 7.66
CA SER A 58 4.74 9.79 7.56
C SER A 58 5.21 8.41 8.06
N ALA A 59 4.50 7.82 9.04
CA ALA A 59 4.73 6.45 9.47
C ALA A 59 4.38 5.43 8.39
N VAL A 60 3.37 5.70 7.54
CA VAL A 60 3.06 4.85 6.38
C VAL A 60 4.23 4.83 5.39
N ILE A 61 4.74 6.02 5.01
CA ILE A 61 5.88 6.14 4.10
C ILE A 61 7.10 5.38 4.66
N TRP A 62 7.38 5.57 5.94
CA TRP A 62 8.47 4.87 6.62
C TRP A 62 8.28 3.35 6.62
N THR A 63 7.06 2.89 6.91
CA THR A 63 6.69 1.47 6.98
C THR A 63 6.94 0.77 5.64
N ILE A 64 6.49 1.39 4.54
CA ILE A 64 6.67 0.84 3.19
C ILE A 64 8.16 0.68 2.85
N ALA A 65 8.98 1.67 3.25
CA ALA A 65 10.40 1.68 2.94
C ALA A 65 11.23 0.71 3.80
N HIS A 66 10.89 0.52 5.09
CA HIS A 66 11.79 -0.14 6.04
C HIS A 66 11.21 -1.40 6.70
N LEU A 67 9.89 -1.49 6.87
CA LEU A 67 9.29 -2.53 7.70
C LEU A 67 8.78 -3.72 6.90
N LEU A 68 8.17 -3.48 5.75
CA LEU A 68 7.47 -4.53 5.01
C LEU A 68 8.45 -5.53 4.36
N PRO A 69 8.30 -6.85 4.58
CA PRO A 69 9.05 -7.85 3.84
C PRO A 69 8.75 -7.81 2.34
N VAL A 70 9.71 -8.23 1.51
CA VAL A 70 9.58 -8.21 0.03
C VAL A 70 8.32 -8.93 -0.45
N GLY A 71 8.05 -10.14 0.05
CA GLY A 71 6.88 -10.92 -0.36
C GLY A 71 5.54 -10.25 -0.03
N ILE A 72 5.45 -9.59 1.13
CA ILE A 72 4.26 -8.81 1.50
C ILE A 72 4.09 -7.61 0.58
N ARG A 73 5.18 -6.87 0.30
CA ARG A 73 5.11 -5.73 -0.63
C ARG A 73 4.64 -6.15 -2.03
N GLN A 74 5.10 -7.30 -2.52
CA GLN A 74 4.70 -7.82 -3.82
C GLN A 74 3.22 -8.17 -3.88
N GLU A 75 2.68 -8.85 -2.87
CA GLU A 75 1.24 -9.17 -2.83
C GLU A 75 0.36 -7.92 -2.69
N ILE A 76 0.80 -6.95 -1.88
CA ILE A 76 0.15 -5.63 -1.80
C ILE A 76 0.15 -4.97 -3.18
N GLN A 77 1.30 -4.90 -3.85
CA GLN A 77 1.43 -4.29 -5.18
C GLN A 77 0.54 -4.97 -6.21
N LYS A 78 0.51 -6.30 -6.23
CA LYS A 78 -0.35 -7.09 -7.14
C LYS A 78 -1.82 -6.79 -6.92
N THR A 79 -2.24 -6.73 -5.65
CA THR A 79 -3.63 -6.39 -5.27
C THR A 79 -3.99 -4.99 -5.77
N PHE A 80 -3.17 -3.99 -5.45
CA PHE A 80 -3.40 -2.61 -5.89
C PHE A 80 -3.36 -2.46 -7.42
N LEU A 81 -2.45 -3.16 -8.10
CA LEU A 81 -2.31 -3.07 -9.54
C LEU A 81 -3.59 -3.48 -10.26
N VAL A 82 -4.21 -4.61 -9.88
CA VAL A 82 -5.47 -5.06 -10.49
C VAL A 82 -6.59 -4.03 -10.29
N HIS A 83 -6.69 -3.49 -9.07
CA HIS A 83 -7.69 -2.45 -8.76
C HIS A 83 -7.43 -1.16 -9.53
N PHE A 84 -6.17 -0.71 -9.60
CA PHE A 84 -5.79 0.50 -10.31
C PHE A 84 -6.01 0.36 -11.81
N TYR A 85 -5.68 -0.80 -12.38
CA TYR A 85 -5.93 -1.12 -13.79
C TYR A 85 -7.42 -0.99 -14.14
N LYS A 86 -8.30 -1.60 -13.32
CA LYS A 86 -9.76 -1.48 -13.49
C LYS A 86 -10.23 -0.03 -13.32
N HIS A 87 -9.68 0.69 -12.34
CA HIS A 87 -10.02 2.08 -12.08
C HIS A 87 -9.66 2.99 -13.26
N LEU A 88 -8.49 2.80 -13.88
CA LEU A 88 -8.08 3.57 -15.05
C LEU A 88 -9.03 3.36 -16.24
N ILE A 89 -9.44 2.12 -16.49
CA ILE A 89 -10.45 1.83 -17.53
C ILE A 89 -11.76 2.54 -17.22
N PHE A 90 -12.21 2.49 -15.96
CA PHE A 90 -13.43 3.16 -15.53
C PHE A 90 -13.36 4.69 -15.70
N GLN A 91 -12.18 5.29 -15.52
CA GLN A 91 -11.92 6.71 -15.78
C GLN A 91 -11.77 7.05 -17.28
N GLY A 92 -11.90 6.07 -18.18
CA GLY A 92 -11.84 6.26 -19.63
C GLY A 92 -10.44 6.15 -20.24
N PHE A 93 -9.41 5.76 -19.48
CA PHE A 93 -8.09 5.50 -20.03
C PHE A 93 -8.06 4.16 -20.78
N LEU A 94 -7.34 4.12 -21.90
CA LEU A 94 -7.25 2.96 -22.78
C LEU A 94 -5.97 2.14 -22.51
N PRO A 95 -6.09 0.85 -22.15
CA PRO A 95 -4.94 -0.04 -22.07
C PRO A 95 -4.15 -0.12 -23.38
N GLY A 96 -2.82 -0.13 -23.30
CA GLY A 96 -1.92 -0.18 -24.46
C GLY A 96 -1.75 1.16 -25.19
N LYS A 97 -2.53 2.19 -24.84
CA LYS A 97 -2.36 3.56 -25.36
C LYS A 97 -2.00 4.55 -24.24
N ASP A 98 -2.83 4.57 -23.20
CA ASP A 98 -2.69 5.49 -22.07
C ASP A 98 -1.85 4.90 -20.94
N PHE A 99 -1.96 3.58 -20.76
CA PHE A 99 -1.22 2.87 -19.74
C PHE A 99 -0.96 1.41 -20.11
N SER A 100 0.05 0.82 -19.48
CA SER A 100 0.39 -0.61 -19.56
C SER A 100 1.05 -1.08 -18.27
N VAL A 101 1.42 -2.36 -18.20
CA VAL A 101 2.14 -2.94 -17.07
C VAL A 101 3.37 -3.66 -17.61
N ASP A 102 4.53 -3.47 -16.97
CA ASP A 102 5.76 -4.18 -17.34
C ASP A 102 5.85 -5.58 -16.70
N GLY A 103 6.91 -6.32 -17.01
CA GLY A 103 7.17 -7.65 -16.41
C GLY A 103 7.38 -7.63 -14.89
N ASN A 104 7.59 -6.46 -14.28
CA ASN A 104 7.82 -6.28 -12.84
C ASN A 104 6.56 -5.78 -12.12
N SER A 105 5.38 -5.86 -12.74
CA SER A 105 4.13 -5.35 -12.19
C SER A 105 4.17 -3.83 -11.91
N GLN A 106 5.02 -3.08 -12.62
CA GLN A 106 5.03 -1.63 -12.57
C GLN A 106 4.03 -1.08 -13.59
N LEU A 107 3.20 -0.16 -13.12
CA LEU A 107 2.29 0.58 -13.98
C LEU A 107 3.06 1.62 -14.79
N LEU A 108 2.97 1.53 -16.11
CA LEU A 108 3.51 2.49 -17.05
C LEU A 108 2.38 3.41 -17.52
N LEU A 109 2.59 4.71 -17.45
CA LEU A 109 1.64 5.74 -17.89
C LEU A 109 2.30 6.59 -18.99
N ASN A 110 1.57 6.88 -20.05
CA ASN A 110 2.04 7.87 -21.03
C ASN A 110 2.04 9.29 -20.41
N SER A 111 2.69 10.25 -21.07
CA SER A 111 2.82 11.62 -20.55
C SER A 111 1.47 12.29 -20.27
N GLN A 112 0.46 12.05 -21.11
CA GLN A 112 -0.87 12.64 -20.98
C GLN A 112 -1.64 12.05 -19.80
N ALA A 113 -1.65 10.73 -19.65
CA ALA A 113 -2.26 10.03 -18.53
C ALA A 113 -1.58 10.40 -17.21
N LYS A 114 -0.24 10.49 -17.21
CA LYS A 114 0.52 10.94 -16.03
C LYS A 114 0.14 12.36 -15.61
N LEU A 115 -0.03 13.28 -16.56
CA LEU A 115 -0.51 14.64 -16.28
C LEU A 115 -1.96 14.65 -15.77
N ALA A 116 -2.85 13.86 -16.35
CA ALA A 116 -4.25 13.79 -15.91
C ALA A 116 -4.38 13.23 -14.47
N ILE A 117 -3.59 12.21 -14.12
CA ILE A 117 -3.66 11.54 -12.82
C ILE A 117 -2.95 12.35 -11.73
N PHE A 118 -1.77 12.92 -12.01
CA PHE A 118 -0.92 13.55 -11.00
C PHE A 118 -0.79 15.07 -11.12
N GLY A 119 -1.21 15.67 -12.23
CA GLY A 119 -1.01 17.10 -12.53
C GLY A 119 -1.72 18.05 -11.57
N ASN A 120 -2.82 17.62 -10.94
CA ASN A 120 -3.56 18.42 -9.96
C ASN A 120 -2.86 18.54 -8.58
N SER A 121 -1.77 17.82 -8.33
CA SER A 121 -1.06 17.86 -7.04
C SER A 121 -0.23 19.13 -6.80
N LYS A 122 0.16 19.86 -7.86
CA LYS A 122 0.98 21.09 -7.74
C LYS A 122 0.18 22.39 -7.54
N LEU A 123 -1.13 22.40 -7.77
CA LEU A 123 -1.94 23.63 -7.73
C LEU A 123 -2.55 23.97 -6.36
N LYS A 124 -2.45 23.09 -5.36
CA LYS A 124 -3.00 23.35 -4.00
C LYS A 124 -2.06 24.10 -3.05
N ASN A 125 -0.77 24.28 -3.37
CA ASN A 125 0.20 24.98 -2.51
C ASN A 125 0.43 26.47 -2.86
N ILE A 126 -0.39 27.09 -3.73
CA ILE A 126 -0.19 28.49 -4.17
C ILE A 126 -1.34 29.43 -3.70
N LYS A 127 -2.26 28.98 -2.84
CA LYS A 127 -3.34 29.84 -2.32
C LYS A 127 -3.50 29.78 -0.79
N SER A 128 -2.39 29.91 -0.06
CA SER A 128 -2.41 30.29 1.35
C SER A 128 -1.23 31.22 1.63
N THR A 129 -1.37 32.46 1.19
CA THR A 129 -0.63 33.64 1.68
C THR A 129 -1.66 34.64 2.14
#